data_AF-A0A2U3NHN6-F1
#
_entry.id   AF-A0A2U3NHN6-F1
#
_cell.length_a   1.000
_cell.length_b   1.000
_cell.length_c   1.000
_cell.angle_alpha   90.00
_cell.angle_beta   90.00
_cell.angle_gamma   90.00
#
_symmetry.space_group_name_H-M   'P 1'
#
loop_
_entity.id
_entity.type
_entity.pdbx_description
1 polymer ?
#
loop_
_entity_poly.entity_id
_entity_poly.type
_entity_poly.pdbx_seq_one_letter_code
_entity_poly.pdbx_strand_id
1 'polypeptide(L)'
;MLFCLAPWIVYWVLVGNVPFAAAALVALTLAVAVIAVGRSAGKPWDAFQVGSAAVFLVLTIPALALDDSFNQRWILPLGNAGIFVVALVGALLGKPFARASAAAERPDDVVKTQLFARMAGVLTWAWVAAFAGMTVSSAIPPIADANATILDTQAPLSYVCYWVVPFSLLGAAALASRVLPDRMLAGIDDVARETSFVAYDEATIDELYYLAQQHADREVGPGKEAYNVKVGGMGTPLTGDESRKSWPSTYKVRDKRR
;
A
#
# COMPACT_ATOMS: atom_id res chain seq x y z
N MET A 1 5.73 5.89 -3.74
CA MET A 1 4.45 5.63 -4.47
C MET A 1 4.31 6.34 -5.82
N LEU A 2 4.67 7.62 -5.95
CA LEU A 2 4.43 8.41 -7.18
C LEU A 2 5.06 7.80 -8.44
N PHE A 3 6.20 7.10 -8.31
CA PHE A 3 6.89 6.48 -9.43
C PHE A 3 6.04 5.44 -10.18
N CYS A 4 5.26 4.62 -9.46
CA CYS A 4 4.47 3.57 -10.10
C CYS A 4 3.20 4.10 -10.78
N LEU A 5 2.68 5.24 -10.32
CA LEU A 5 1.50 5.92 -10.86
C LEU A 5 1.85 6.97 -11.91
N ALA A 6 3.14 7.24 -12.19
CA ALA A 6 3.54 8.30 -13.11
C ALA A 6 2.89 8.22 -14.50
N PRO A 7 2.82 7.05 -15.19
CA PRO A 7 2.14 6.94 -16.47
C PRO A 7 0.64 7.28 -16.38
N TRP A 8 -0.01 6.90 -15.29
CA TRP A 8 -1.42 7.19 -15.02
C TRP A 8 -1.69 8.66 -14.75
N ILE A 9 -0.84 9.31 -13.96
CA ILE A 9 -0.94 10.74 -13.69
C ILE A 9 -0.80 11.53 -14.98
N VAL A 10 0.19 11.18 -15.82
CA VAL A 10 0.37 11.82 -17.12
C VAL A 10 -0.83 11.58 -18.03
N TYR A 11 -1.32 10.34 -18.11
CA TYR A 11 -2.51 10.01 -18.88
C TYR A 11 -3.73 10.85 -18.46
N TRP A 12 -4.03 10.93 -17.16
CA TRP A 12 -5.17 11.67 -16.63
C TRP A 12 -5.08 13.18 -16.90
N VAL A 13 -3.87 13.75 -16.87
CA VAL A 13 -3.66 15.15 -17.26
C VAL A 13 -3.88 15.32 -18.76
N LEU A 14 -3.40 14.40 -19.59
CA LEU A 14 -3.43 14.56 -21.05
C LEU A 14 -4.79 14.23 -21.66
N VAL A 15 -5.51 13.23 -21.16
CA VAL A 15 -6.72 12.70 -21.82
C VAL A 15 -7.84 13.75 -21.98
N GLY A 16 -7.90 14.74 -21.10
CA GLY A 16 -8.85 15.86 -21.20
C GLY A 16 -8.32 17.11 -21.91
N ASN A 17 -7.06 17.13 -22.34
CA ASN A 17 -6.37 18.34 -22.81
C ASN A 17 -5.72 18.20 -24.20
N VAL A 18 -5.44 16.98 -24.65
CA VAL A 18 -4.82 16.69 -25.95
C VAL A 18 -5.57 15.53 -26.64
N PRO A 19 -5.32 15.26 -27.94
CA PRO A 19 -5.95 14.14 -28.63
C PRO A 19 -5.75 12.80 -27.92
N PHE A 20 -6.80 11.96 -27.89
CA PHE A 20 -6.81 10.70 -27.12
C PHE A 20 -5.67 9.75 -27.48
N ALA A 21 -5.37 9.63 -28.77
CA ALA A 21 -4.26 8.82 -29.27
C ALA A 21 -2.91 9.31 -28.72
N ALA A 22 -2.68 10.62 -28.70
CA ALA A 22 -1.46 11.20 -28.15
C ALA A 22 -1.35 10.94 -26.64
N ALA A 23 -2.43 11.15 -25.89
CA ALA A 23 -2.47 10.86 -24.45
C ALA A 23 -2.15 9.38 -24.15
N ALA A 24 -2.78 8.44 -24.87
CA ALA A 24 -2.58 7.02 -24.70
C ALA A 24 -1.15 6.57 -25.08
N LEU A 25 -0.60 7.07 -26.18
CA LEU A 25 0.77 6.77 -26.62
C LEU A 25 1.82 7.32 -25.65
N VAL A 26 1.65 8.54 -25.14
CA VAL A 26 2.57 9.11 -24.14
C VAL A 26 2.52 8.29 -22.85
N ALA A 27 1.34 7.89 -22.40
CA ALA A 27 1.21 7.03 -21.23
C ALA A 27 1.84 5.64 -21.45
N LEU A 28 1.63 5.03 -22.61
CA LEU A 28 2.21 3.74 -22.98
C LEU A 28 3.75 3.80 -23.03
N THR A 29 4.30 4.83 -23.68
CA THR A 29 5.76 5.03 -23.76
C THR A 29 6.38 5.23 -22.38
N LEU A 30 5.74 6.00 -21.50
CA LEU A 30 6.16 6.14 -20.10
C LEU A 30 6.08 4.82 -19.33
N ALA A 31 5.01 4.04 -19.49
CA ALA A 31 4.89 2.73 -18.85
C ALA A 31 6.02 1.77 -19.29
N VAL A 32 6.34 1.74 -20.59
CA VAL A 32 7.47 0.95 -21.12
C VAL A 32 8.80 1.47 -20.59
N ALA A 33 9.00 2.79 -20.51
CA ALA A 33 10.21 3.39 -19.98
C ALA A 33 10.42 3.04 -18.49
N VAL A 34 9.37 3.09 -17.67
CA VAL A 34 9.42 2.69 -16.26
C VAL A 34 9.83 1.22 -16.11
N ILE A 35 9.26 0.33 -16.93
CA ILE A 35 9.64 -1.10 -16.94
C ILE A 35 11.10 -1.27 -17.36
N ALA A 36 11.54 -0.58 -18.42
CA ALA A 36 12.89 -0.66 -18.94
C ALA A 36 13.94 -0.17 -17.92
N VAL A 37 13.68 0.94 -17.24
CA VAL A 37 14.53 1.48 -16.16
C VAL A 37 14.57 0.53 -14.96
N GLY A 38 13.43 -0.04 -14.58
CA GLY A 38 13.39 -1.07 -13.52
C GLY A 38 14.24 -2.29 -13.89
N ARG A 39 14.17 -2.72 -15.14
CA ARG A 39 14.89 -3.89 -15.64
C ARG A 39 16.40 -3.67 -15.75
N SER A 40 16.83 -2.48 -16.16
CA SER A 40 18.25 -2.11 -16.22
C SER A 40 18.87 -1.98 -14.84
N ALA A 41 18.07 -1.60 -13.83
CA ALA A 41 18.47 -1.59 -12.42
C ALA A 41 18.43 -2.97 -11.73
N GLY A 42 18.19 -4.06 -12.49
CA GLY A 42 18.15 -5.42 -11.95
C GLY A 42 16.93 -5.75 -11.08
N LYS A 43 15.89 -4.91 -11.08
CA LYS A 43 14.67 -5.15 -10.29
C LYS A 43 13.83 -6.27 -10.92
N PRO A 44 13.15 -7.09 -10.11
CA PRO A 44 12.22 -8.10 -10.60
C PRO A 44 11.01 -7.45 -11.30
N TRP A 45 10.30 -8.24 -12.11
CA TRP A 45 9.10 -7.79 -12.80
C TRP A 45 8.03 -7.32 -11.82
N ASP A 46 7.54 -6.09 -12.01
CA ASP A 46 6.40 -5.54 -11.28
C ASP A 46 5.12 -5.79 -12.08
N ALA A 47 4.27 -6.68 -11.56
CA ALA A 47 3.00 -7.05 -12.20
C ALA A 47 2.07 -5.84 -12.41
N PHE A 48 2.13 -4.82 -11.52
CA PHE A 48 1.31 -3.62 -11.67
C PHE A 48 1.77 -2.77 -12.86
N GLN A 49 3.08 -2.66 -13.09
CA GLN A 49 3.63 -1.94 -14.24
C GLN A 49 3.29 -2.64 -15.55
N VAL A 50 3.44 -3.96 -15.59
CA VAL A 50 3.07 -4.76 -16.77
C VAL A 50 1.57 -4.65 -17.05
N GLY A 51 0.73 -4.76 -16.02
CA GLY A 51 -0.71 -4.57 -16.16
C GLY A 51 -1.06 -3.17 -16.65
N SER A 52 -0.40 -2.13 -16.15
CA SER A 52 -0.60 -0.75 -16.59
C SER A 52 -0.22 -0.56 -18.07
N ALA A 53 0.93 -1.09 -18.49
CA ALA A 53 1.34 -1.06 -19.90
C ALA A 53 0.34 -1.79 -20.81
N ALA A 54 -0.17 -2.94 -20.37
CA ALA A 54 -1.21 -3.67 -21.09
C ALA A 54 -2.51 -2.86 -21.21
N VAL A 55 -2.94 -2.17 -20.15
CA VAL A 55 -4.12 -1.30 -20.23
C VAL A 55 -3.89 -0.14 -21.21
N PHE A 56 -2.76 0.55 -21.16
CA PHE A 56 -2.49 1.65 -22.10
C PHE A 56 -2.41 1.16 -23.55
N LEU A 57 -1.86 -0.03 -23.78
CA LEU A 57 -1.91 -0.66 -25.09
C LEU A 57 -3.35 -0.89 -25.55
N VAL A 58 -4.20 -1.46 -24.67
CA VAL A 58 -5.63 -1.66 -24.95
C VAL A 58 -6.36 -0.34 -25.18
N LEU A 59 -6.04 0.74 -24.46
CA LEU A 59 -6.64 2.08 -24.68
C LEU A 59 -6.15 2.77 -25.95
N THR A 60 -4.94 2.46 -26.42
CA THR A 60 -4.38 3.01 -27.64
C THR A 60 -5.15 2.52 -28.87
N ILE A 61 -5.63 1.27 -28.86
CA ILE A 61 -6.40 0.67 -29.97
C ILE A 61 -7.68 1.47 -30.27
N PRO A 62 -8.64 1.67 -29.33
CA PRO A 62 -9.85 2.44 -29.59
C PRO A 62 -9.54 3.93 -29.84
N ALA A 63 -8.51 4.48 -29.20
CA ALA A 63 -8.09 5.86 -29.44
C ALA A 63 -7.63 6.12 -30.89
N LEU A 64 -7.18 5.07 -31.61
CA LEU A 64 -6.77 5.15 -33.01
C LEU A 64 -7.83 4.63 -33.99
N ALA A 65 -8.66 3.68 -33.55
CA ALA A 65 -9.56 2.93 -34.44
C ALA A 65 -11.04 3.35 -34.35
N LEU A 66 -11.45 4.03 -33.27
CA LEU A 66 -12.84 4.43 -33.04
C LEU A 66 -13.03 5.93 -33.14
N ASP A 67 -14.27 6.33 -33.38
CA ASP A 67 -14.65 7.73 -33.52
C ASP A 67 -14.46 8.54 -32.23
N ASP A 68 -14.23 9.85 -32.40
CA ASP A 68 -14.03 10.78 -31.29
C ASP A 68 -15.21 10.82 -30.33
N SER A 69 -16.44 10.61 -30.80
CA SER A 69 -17.63 10.56 -29.94
C SER A 69 -17.60 9.38 -28.97
N PHE A 70 -17.15 8.21 -29.43
CA PHE A 70 -16.97 7.04 -28.58
C PHE A 70 -15.86 7.28 -27.57
N ASN A 71 -14.71 7.79 -28.03
CA ASN A 71 -13.56 8.05 -27.17
C ASN A 71 -13.88 9.12 -26.11
N GLN A 72 -14.52 10.23 -26.48
CA GLN A 72 -14.96 11.27 -25.56
C GLN A 72 -15.88 10.74 -24.45
N ARG A 73 -16.65 9.69 -24.74
CA ARG A 73 -17.61 9.12 -23.79
C ARG A 73 -16.99 8.03 -22.92
N TRP A 74 -16.15 7.16 -23.49
CA TRP A 74 -15.73 5.92 -22.85
C TRP A 74 -14.26 5.84 -22.45
N ILE A 75 -13.39 6.71 -22.97
CA ILE A 75 -11.94 6.54 -22.77
C ILE A 75 -11.53 6.65 -21.29
N LEU A 76 -12.13 7.60 -20.54
CA LEU A 76 -11.86 7.80 -19.13
C LEU A 76 -12.44 6.67 -18.25
N PRO A 77 -13.72 6.25 -18.42
CA PRO A 77 -14.24 5.05 -17.75
C PRO A 77 -13.41 3.80 -17.99
N LEU A 78 -12.99 3.56 -19.23
CA LEU A 78 -12.17 2.39 -19.60
C LEU A 78 -10.80 2.46 -18.95
N GLY A 79 -10.17 3.64 -18.89
CA GLY A 79 -8.90 3.82 -18.18
C GLY A 79 -9.03 3.57 -16.68
N ASN A 80 -10.06 4.14 -16.04
CA ASN A 80 -10.33 3.91 -14.63
C ASN A 80 -10.65 2.43 -14.34
N ALA A 81 -11.45 1.78 -15.19
CA ALA A 81 -11.71 0.35 -15.09
C ALA A 81 -10.44 -0.48 -15.22
N GLY A 82 -9.55 -0.13 -16.15
CA GLY A 82 -8.29 -0.84 -16.36
C GLY A 82 -7.36 -0.76 -15.16
N ILE A 83 -7.12 0.44 -14.59
CA ILE A 83 -6.29 0.57 -13.37
C ILE A 83 -6.94 -0.15 -12.19
N PHE A 84 -8.27 -0.07 -12.05
CA PHE A 84 -9.01 -0.79 -11.01
C PHE A 84 -8.80 -2.30 -11.11
N VAL A 85 -8.98 -2.89 -12.31
CA VAL A 85 -8.80 -4.32 -12.55
C VAL A 85 -7.37 -4.76 -12.25
N VAL A 86 -6.37 -4.01 -12.74
CA VAL A 86 -4.95 -4.32 -12.47
C VAL A 86 -4.65 -4.29 -10.97
N ALA A 87 -5.12 -3.27 -10.26
CA ALA A 87 -4.94 -3.15 -8.83
C ALA A 87 -5.67 -4.26 -8.04
N LEU A 88 -6.92 -4.56 -8.41
CA LEU A 88 -7.74 -5.59 -7.77
C LEU A 88 -7.15 -6.99 -7.98
N VAL A 89 -6.80 -7.35 -9.21
CA VAL A 89 -6.18 -8.64 -9.53
C VAL A 89 -4.85 -8.78 -8.79
N GLY A 90 -4.03 -7.73 -8.77
CA GLY A 90 -2.79 -7.72 -7.98
C GLY A 90 -3.03 -7.96 -6.49
N ALA A 91 -4.05 -7.31 -5.91
CA ALA A 91 -4.43 -7.51 -4.51
C ALA A 91 -4.92 -8.95 -4.23
N LEU A 92 -5.77 -9.50 -5.10
CA LEU A 92 -6.32 -10.86 -4.97
C LEU A 92 -5.26 -11.96 -5.14
N LEU A 93 -4.26 -11.73 -6.00
CA LEU A 93 -3.11 -12.64 -6.17
C LEU A 93 -2.05 -12.49 -5.07
N GLY A 94 -2.31 -11.69 -4.03
CA GLY A 94 -1.38 -11.47 -2.92
C GLY A 94 -0.14 -10.65 -3.30
N LYS A 95 -0.19 -9.91 -4.41
CA LYS A 95 0.89 -9.03 -4.90
C LYS A 95 0.43 -7.55 -4.85
N PRO A 96 0.21 -6.98 -3.66
CA PRO A 96 -0.24 -5.61 -3.49
C PRO A 96 0.77 -4.61 -4.08
N PHE A 97 0.34 -3.78 -5.04
CA PHE A 97 1.20 -2.78 -5.68
C PHE A 97 1.74 -1.75 -4.67
N ALA A 98 0.94 -1.45 -3.64
CA ALA A 98 1.35 -0.53 -2.59
C ALA A 98 2.54 -1.06 -1.78
N ARG A 99 2.66 -2.40 -1.64
CA ARG A 99 3.78 -3.04 -0.95
C ARG A 99 5.08 -2.83 -1.71
N ALA A 100 5.09 -3.06 -3.03
CA ALA A 100 6.28 -2.84 -3.86
C ALA A 100 6.73 -1.37 -3.80
N SER A 101 5.75 -0.46 -3.82
CA SER A 101 6.00 0.98 -3.75
C SER A 101 6.51 1.44 -2.39
N ALA A 102 5.97 0.92 -1.29
CA ALA A 102 6.36 1.27 0.07
C ALA A 102 7.68 0.60 0.48
N ALA A 103 7.97 -0.60 -0.04
CA ALA A 103 9.21 -1.32 0.23
C ALA A 103 10.43 -0.59 -0.38
N ALA A 104 10.26 0.07 -1.52
CA ALA A 104 11.34 0.82 -2.17
C ALA A 104 11.88 2.00 -1.32
N GLU A 105 11.12 2.46 -0.33
CA GLU A 105 11.44 3.61 0.52
C GLU A 105 11.86 3.19 1.95
N ARG A 106 11.95 1.89 2.24
CA ARG A 106 12.17 1.35 3.61
C ARG A 106 13.29 0.31 3.67
N PRO A 107 13.99 0.19 4.81
CA PRO A 107 14.99 -0.87 5.01
C PRO A 107 14.37 -2.27 4.95
N ASP A 108 15.12 -3.25 4.46
CA ASP A 108 14.66 -4.64 4.28
C ASP A 108 14.13 -5.29 5.56
N ASP A 109 14.71 -4.92 6.70
CA ASP A 109 14.32 -5.44 8.03
C ASP A 109 12.89 -5.03 8.40
N VAL A 110 12.43 -3.85 7.94
CA VAL A 110 11.06 -3.36 8.15
C VAL A 110 10.09 -4.03 7.20
N VAL A 111 10.50 -4.25 5.94
CA VAL A 111 9.67 -4.82 4.86
C VAL A 111 9.25 -6.27 5.14
N LYS A 112 10.07 -7.00 5.90
CA LYS A 112 9.81 -8.40 6.29
C LYS A 112 8.80 -8.55 7.44
N THR A 113 8.48 -7.47 8.15
CA THR A 113 7.56 -7.55 9.30
C THR A 113 6.11 -7.83 8.89
N GLN A 114 5.36 -8.54 9.73
CA GLN A 114 3.91 -8.76 9.52
C GLN A 114 3.12 -7.45 9.57
N LEU A 115 3.57 -6.49 10.39
CA LEU A 115 2.99 -5.17 10.48
C LEU A 115 3.06 -4.44 9.14
N PHE A 116 4.23 -4.43 8.49
CA PHE A 116 4.38 -3.85 7.16
C PHE A 116 3.47 -4.54 6.14
N ALA A 117 3.37 -5.87 6.19
CA ALA A 117 2.45 -6.61 5.33
C ALA A 117 0.99 -6.18 5.52
N ARG A 118 0.55 -6.01 6.77
CA ARG A 118 -0.81 -5.55 7.10
C ARG A 118 -1.04 -4.12 6.64
N MET A 119 -0.11 -3.20 6.92
CA MET A 119 -0.21 -1.80 6.48
C MET A 119 -0.29 -1.69 4.96
N ALA A 120 0.61 -2.38 4.25
CA ALA A 120 0.59 -2.38 2.79
C ALA A 120 -0.70 -3.00 2.22
N GLY A 121 -1.26 -4.02 2.88
CA GLY A 121 -2.55 -4.61 2.52
C GLY A 121 -3.72 -3.64 2.67
N VAL A 122 -3.84 -2.99 3.83
CA VAL A 122 -4.88 -1.97 4.08
C VAL A 122 -4.77 -0.82 3.09
N LEU A 123 -3.54 -0.34 2.86
CA LEU A 123 -3.29 0.72 1.89
C LEU A 123 -3.70 0.32 0.48
N THR A 124 -3.38 -0.91 0.06
CA THR A 124 -3.79 -1.43 -1.24
C THR A 124 -5.30 -1.45 -1.39
N TRP A 125 -6.04 -1.92 -0.38
CA TRP A 125 -7.50 -1.94 -0.43
C TRP A 125 -8.12 -0.55 -0.44
N ALA A 126 -7.52 0.43 0.23
CA ALA A 126 -7.95 1.82 0.15
C ALA A 126 -7.82 2.37 -1.28
N TRP A 127 -6.71 2.07 -1.97
CA TRP A 127 -6.53 2.43 -3.37
C TRP A 127 -7.49 1.69 -4.32
N VAL A 128 -7.71 0.38 -4.09
CA VAL A 128 -8.69 -0.40 -4.86
C VAL A 128 -10.10 0.19 -4.73
N ALA A 129 -10.50 0.59 -3.52
CA ALA A 129 -11.79 1.24 -3.29
C ALA A 129 -11.88 2.61 -3.99
N ALA A 130 -10.81 3.40 -3.98
CA ALA A 130 -10.76 4.67 -4.70
C ALA A 130 -10.90 4.45 -6.22
N PHE A 131 -10.15 3.52 -6.80
CA PHE A 131 -10.26 3.19 -8.22
C PHE A 131 -11.64 2.65 -8.59
N ALA A 132 -12.25 1.82 -7.74
CA ALA A 132 -13.62 1.36 -7.94
C ALA A 132 -14.61 2.54 -7.99
N GLY A 133 -14.50 3.48 -7.04
CA GLY A 133 -15.33 4.68 -7.02
C GLY A 133 -15.10 5.59 -8.24
N MET A 134 -13.86 5.73 -8.69
CA MET A 134 -13.52 6.43 -9.94
C MET A 134 -14.17 5.77 -11.15
N THR A 135 -14.11 4.44 -11.27
CA THR A 135 -14.74 3.69 -12.36
C THR A 135 -16.25 3.84 -12.35
N VAL A 136 -16.88 3.63 -11.20
CA VAL A 136 -18.35 3.71 -11.08
C VAL A 136 -18.83 5.11 -11.39
N SER A 137 -18.22 6.14 -10.80
CA SER A 137 -18.61 7.54 -11.07
C SER A 137 -18.43 7.90 -12.54
N SER A 138 -17.26 7.64 -13.13
CA SER A 138 -17.01 7.95 -14.55
C SER A 138 -17.89 7.14 -15.52
N ALA A 139 -18.38 5.96 -15.13
CA ALA A 139 -19.31 5.18 -15.93
C ALA A 139 -20.76 5.70 -15.92
N ILE A 140 -21.13 6.63 -15.02
CA ILE A 140 -22.50 7.17 -14.95
C ILE A 140 -22.86 8.03 -16.18
N PRO A 141 -22.10 9.09 -16.55
CA PRO A 141 -22.41 9.89 -17.73
C PRO A 141 -22.57 9.09 -19.03
N PRO A 142 -21.66 8.16 -19.38
CA PRO A 142 -21.79 7.41 -20.62
C PRO A 142 -22.94 6.40 -20.60
N ILE A 143 -23.57 6.11 -19.46
CA ILE A 143 -24.78 5.26 -19.43
C ILE A 143 -26.04 6.13 -19.46
N ALA A 144 -26.02 7.26 -18.76
CA ALA A 144 -27.17 8.14 -18.57
C ALA A 144 -27.43 9.07 -19.78
N ASP A 145 -26.38 9.48 -20.50
CA ASP A 145 -26.49 10.41 -21.63
C ASP A 145 -25.66 9.92 -22.83
N ALA A 146 -26.31 9.88 -24.00
CA ALA A 146 -25.68 9.48 -25.24
C ALA A 146 -24.62 10.46 -25.73
N ASN A 147 -24.77 11.73 -25.37
CA ASN A 147 -23.90 12.84 -25.77
C ASN A 147 -22.90 13.24 -24.67
N ALA A 148 -22.80 12.44 -23.60
CA ALA A 148 -21.82 12.68 -22.54
C ALA A 148 -20.40 12.73 -23.11
N THR A 149 -19.68 13.80 -22.80
CA THR A 149 -18.30 14.00 -23.19
C THR A 149 -17.46 14.42 -22.00
N ILE A 150 -16.25 13.87 -21.90
CA ILE A 150 -15.29 14.24 -20.85
C ILE A 150 -14.85 15.71 -20.95
N LEU A 151 -15.10 16.37 -22.07
CA LEU A 151 -14.76 17.78 -22.32
C LEU A 151 -15.89 18.75 -21.90
N ASP A 152 -17.05 18.23 -21.48
CA ASP A 152 -18.20 19.03 -21.11
C ASP A 152 -18.00 19.71 -19.75
N THR A 153 -18.15 21.04 -19.74
CA THR A 153 -18.06 21.88 -18.53
C THR A 153 -19.41 22.48 -18.13
N GLN A 154 -20.44 22.32 -18.96
CA GLN A 154 -21.78 22.89 -18.74
C GLN A 154 -22.71 21.88 -18.08
N ALA A 155 -22.63 20.60 -18.44
CA ALA A 155 -23.44 19.57 -17.81
C ALA A 155 -22.83 19.16 -16.45
N PRO A 156 -23.53 19.39 -15.32
CA PRO A 156 -23.04 19.04 -13.99
C PRO A 156 -22.78 17.55 -13.84
N LEU A 157 -23.60 16.70 -14.46
CA LEU A 157 -23.39 15.26 -14.43
C LEU A 157 -22.04 14.88 -15.03
N SER A 158 -21.68 15.45 -16.19
CA SER A 158 -20.44 15.13 -16.91
C SER A 158 -19.20 15.55 -16.12
N TYR A 159 -19.04 16.83 -15.77
CA TYR A 159 -17.81 17.27 -15.10
C TYR A 159 -17.68 16.74 -13.67
N VAL A 160 -18.80 16.53 -12.95
CA VAL A 160 -18.75 15.96 -11.59
C VAL A 160 -18.31 14.51 -11.62
N CYS A 161 -18.91 13.69 -12.49
CA CYS A 161 -18.67 12.26 -12.54
C CYS A 161 -17.38 11.88 -13.28
N TYR A 162 -16.95 12.64 -14.27
CA TYR A 162 -15.67 12.41 -14.96
C TYR A 162 -14.47 12.99 -14.19
N TRP A 163 -14.62 14.15 -13.55
CA TRP A 163 -13.48 14.86 -12.96
C TRP A 163 -13.58 15.03 -11.45
N VAL A 164 -14.61 15.72 -10.94
CA VAL A 164 -14.65 16.12 -9.53
C VAL A 164 -14.59 14.91 -8.60
N VAL A 165 -15.47 13.92 -8.80
CA VAL A 165 -15.52 12.73 -7.94
C VAL A 165 -14.26 11.87 -8.11
N PRO A 166 -13.83 11.49 -9.33
CA PRO A 166 -12.64 10.66 -9.48
C PRO A 166 -11.38 11.26 -8.85
N PHE A 167 -11.11 12.55 -9.08
CA PHE A 167 -9.91 13.19 -8.56
C PHE A 167 -10.00 13.53 -7.06
N SER A 168 -11.21 13.76 -6.53
CA SER A 168 -11.41 13.86 -5.08
C SER A 168 -11.11 12.54 -4.39
N LEU A 169 -11.55 11.41 -4.95
CA LEU A 169 -11.22 10.07 -4.44
C LEU A 169 -9.72 9.78 -4.52
N LEU A 170 -9.07 10.17 -5.63
CA LEU A 170 -7.62 10.06 -5.78
C LEU A 170 -6.87 10.85 -4.70
N GLY A 171 -7.29 12.11 -4.47
CA GLY A 171 -6.74 12.96 -3.41
C GLY A 171 -6.97 12.40 -2.02
N ALA A 172 -8.17 11.88 -1.74
CA ALA A 172 -8.49 11.22 -0.48
C ALA A 172 -7.62 9.97 -0.26
N ALA A 173 -7.40 9.15 -1.28
CA ALA A 173 -6.51 7.98 -1.22
C ALA A 173 -5.05 8.38 -0.96
N ALA A 174 -4.58 9.48 -1.57
CA ALA A 174 -3.25 10.02 -1.31
C ALA A 174 -3.10 10.52 0.15
N LEU A 175 -4.10 11.23 0.69
CA LEU A 175 -4.11 11.66 2.08
C LEU A 175 -4.18 10.47 3.05
N ALA A 176 -5.02 9.49 2.74
CA ALA A 176 -5.13 8.24 3.48
C ALA A 176 -3.77 7.49 3.51
N SER A 177 -3.03 7.50 2.40
CA SER A 177 -1.69 6.90 2.31
C SER A 177 -0.69 7.50 3.31
N ARG A 178 -0.90 8.74 3.74
CA ARG A 178 -0.09 9.40 4.78
C ARG A 178 -0.62 9.14 6.18
N VAL A 179 -1.93 9.26 6.40
CA VAL A 179 -2.52 9.21 7.75
C VAL A 179 -2.68 7.80 8.30
N LEU A 180 -2.98 6.80 7.44
CA LEU A 180 -3.20 5.43 7.91
C LEU A 180 -1.95 4.79 8.54
N PRO A 181 -0.75 4.87 7.92
CA PRO A 181 0.45 4.33 8.55
C PRO A 181 0.68 4.91 9.94
N ASP A 182 0.61 6.24 10.09
CA ASP A 182 0.83 6.91 11.38
C ASP A 182 -0.15 6.43 12.45
N ARG A 183 -1.43 6.24 12.11
CA ARG A 183 -2.44 5.70 13.03
C ARG A 183 -2.27 4.22 13.33
N MET A 184 -1.78 3.43 12.38
CA MET A 184 -1.49 2.00 12.59
C MET A 184 -0.24 1.78 13.43
N LEU A 185 0.70 2.75 13.40
CA LEU A 185 1.89 2.77 14.24
C LEU A 185 1.61 3.32 15.65
N ALA A 186 0.58 4.16 15.79
CA ALA A 186 0.13 4.64 17.10
C ALA A 186 -0.33 3.47 17.97
N GLY A 187 0.42 3.19 19.05
CA GLY A 187 0.17 2.08 19.96
C GLY A 187 1.05 0.84 19.75
N ILE A 188 1.99 0.83 18.79
CA ILE A 188 2.99 -0.26 18.67
C ILE A 188 3.91 -0.31 19.88
N ASP A 189 4.26 0.84 20.45
CA ASP A 189 4.99 0.90 21.72
C ASP A 189 4.18 0.18 22.84
N ASP A 190 2.84 0.17 22.77
CA ASP A 190 1.96 -0.52 23.73
C ASP A 190 1.65 -1.99 23.38
N VAL A 191 2.20 -2.53 22.29
CA VAL A 191 2.08 -3.96 21.94
C VAL A 191 3.07 -4.76 22.78
N ALA A 192 2.58 -5.81 23.44
CA ALA A 192 3.42 -6.72 24.21
C ALA A 192 4.38 -7.46 23.27
N ARG A 193 5.68 -7.24 23.44
CA ARG A 193 6.75 -7.97 22.78
C ARG A 193 7.00 -9.26 23.52
N GLU A 194 7.10 -10.37 22.81
CA GLU A 194 7.48 -11.67 23.37
C GLU A 194 9.00 -11.81 23.31
N THR A 195 9.60 -12.19 24.44
CA THR A 195 11.01 -12.57 24.52
C THR A 195 11.14 -13.80 25.43
N SER A 196 12.34 -14.33 25.55
CA SER A 196 12.63 -15.42 26.48
C SER A 196 13.97 -15.19 27.15
N PHE A 197 14.03 -15.41 28.45
CA PHE A 197 15.27 -15.28 29.22
C PHE A 197 15.60 -16.60 29.90
N VAL A 198 16.89 -16.81 30.18
CA VAL A 198 17.36 -18.02 30.85
C VAL A 198 17.52 -17.74 32.34
N ALA A 199 16.94 -18.61 33.16
CA ALA A 199 17.10 -18.59 34.61
C ALA A 199 17.25 -20.01 35.14
N TYR A 200 17.78 -20.14 36.36
CA TYR A 200 17.83 -21.41 37.06
C TYR A 200 16.43 -21.91 37.42
N ASP A 201 16.24 -23.23 37.47
CA ASP A 201 14.94 -23.82 37.81
C ASP A 201 14.51 -23.51 39.26
N GLU A 202 15.48 -23.31 40.14
CA GLU A 202 15.26 -22.96 41.56
C GLU A 202 14.94 -21.48 41.78
N ALA A 203 14.92 -20.65 40.72
CA ALA A 203 14.68 -19.22 40.84
C ALA A 203 13.28 -18.93 41.37
N THR A 204 13.21 -18.06 42.38
CA THR A 204 11.94 -17.62 42.95
C THR A 204 11.19 -16.70 41.97
N ILE A 205 9.88 -16.54 42.19
CA ILE A 205 9.03 -15.71 41.32
C ILE A 205 9.57 -14.27 41.23
N ASP A 206 10.01 -13.69 42.35
CA ASP A 206 10.53 -12.33 42.38
C ASP A 206 11.85 -12.20 41.58
N GLU A 207 12.73 -13.21 41.68
CA GLU A 207 13.96 -13.26 40.89
C GLU A 207 13.68 -13.41 39.39
N LEU A 208 12.70 -14.22 39.02
CA LEU A 208 12.27 -14.36 37.63
C LEU A 208 11.74 -13.03 37.06
N TYR A 209 10.91 -12.30 37.83
CA TYR A 209 10.43 -10.98 37.41
C TYR A 209 11.57 -9.96 37.30
N TYR A 210 12.52 -9.99 38.22
CA TYR A 210 13.70 -9.11 38.17
C TYR A 210 14.57 -9.38 36.93
N LEU A 211 14.87 -10.65 36.65
CA LEU A 211 15.65 -11.06 35.48
C LEU A 211 14.91 -10.73 34.18
N ALA A 212 13.60 -10.94 34.13
CA ALA A 212 12.78 -10.57 32.99
C ALA A 212 12.81 -9.06 32.72
N GLN A 213 12.71 -8.24 33.76
CA GLN A 213 12.79 -6.78 33.65
C GLN A 213 14.16 -6.33 33.14
N GLN A 214 15.26 -6.84 33.71
CA GLN A 214 16.61 -6.50 33.25
C GLN A 214 16.85 -6.90 31.80
N HIS A 215 16.38 -8.08 31.41
CA HIS A 215 16.50 -8.55 30.04
C HIS A 215 15.73 -7.63 29.08
N ALA A 216 14.48 -7.30 29.43
CA ALA A 216 13.65 -6.39 28.66
C ALA A 216 14.29 -5.01 28.52
N ASP A 217 14.73 -4.38 29.62
CA ASP A 217 15.37 -3.06 29.61
C ASP A 217 16.66 -3.02 28.75
N ARG A 218 17.40 -4.12 28.70
CA ARG A 218 18.57 -4.25 27.83
C ARG A 218 18.18 -4.35 26.35
N GLU A 219 17.07 -5.00 26.02
CA GLU A 219 16.57 -5.11 24.65
C GLU A 219 15.98 -3.80 24.12
N VAL A 220 15.35 -2.96 24.96
CA VAL A 220 14.65 -1.76 24.49
C VAL A 220 15.60 -0.67 23.96
N GLY A 221 16.84 -0.62 24.48
CA GLY A 221 17.86 0.34 24.07
C GLY A 221 17.73 1.73 24.72
N PRO A 222 18.66 2.66 24.42
CA PRO A 222 18.75 3.95 25.11
C PRO A 222 17.55 4.88 24.82
N GLY A 223 17.03 5.53 25.87
CA GLY A 223 15.94 6.51 25.79
C GLY A 223 14.53 5.95 25.95
N LYS A 224 14.38 4.62 26.02
CA LYS A 224 13.11 3.92 26.24
C LYS A 224 13.20 3.02 27.48
N GLU A 225 12.06 2.62 28.02
CA GLU A 225 11.99 1.70 29.16
C GLU A 225 10.96 0.58 28.92
N ALA A 226 11.25 -0.62 29.43
CA ALA A 226 10.29 -1.71 29.42
C ALA A 226 9.30 -1.54 30.57
N TYR A 227 8.02 -1.75 30.30
CA TYR A 227 6.96 -1.67 31.30
C TYR A 227 5.94 -2.80 31.13
N ASN A 228 5.16 -3.09 32.18
CA ASN A 228 4.19 -4.18 32.19
C ASN A 228 4.81 -5.53 31.79
N VAL A 229 5.99 -5.82 32.37
CA VAL A 229 6.71 -7.08 32.15
C VAL A 229 5.95 -8.22 32.84
N LYS A 230 5.72 -9.31 32.10
CA LYS A 230 5.06 -10.52 32.59
C LYS A 230 5.92 -11.72 32.26
N VAL A 231 6.06 -12.63 33.22
CA VAL A 231 6.74 -13.92 33.03
C VAL A 231 5.67 -14.99 32.78
N GLY A 232 5.89 -15.85 31.79
CA GLY A 232 4.99 -16.96 31.47
C GLY A 232 5.13 -18.12 32.46
N GLY A 233 4.12 -18.98 32.51
CA GLY A 233 3.93 -19.93 33.62
C GLY A 233 4.85 -21.16 33.62
N MET A 234 5.51 -21.52 32.51
CA MET A 234 6.36 -22.71 32.43
C MET A 234 7.62 -22.43 31.63
N GLY A 235 8.78 -22.67 32.25
CA GLY A 235 10.08 -22.65 31.58
C GLY A 235 10.36 -23.95 30.83
N THR A 236 10.97 -23.85 29.65
CA THR A 236 11.39 -25.02 28.86
C THR A 236 12.86 -25.34 29.18
N PRO A 237 13.21 -26.57 29.60
CA PRO A 237 14.59 -26.94 29.92
C PRO A 237 15.51 -26.82 28.71
N LEU A 238 16.76 -26.45 28.95
CA LEU A 238 17.77 -26.34 27.90
C LEU A 238 18.36 -27.71 27.58
N THR A 239 18.58 -27.99 26.30
CA THR A 239 19.17 -29.26 25.85
C THR A 239 20.56 -29.44 26.45
N GLY A 240 20.72 -30.42 27.34
CA GLY A 240 22.01 -30.75 27.99
C GLY A 240 22.28 -30.04 29.32
N ASP A 241 21.37 -29.20 29.82
CA ASP A 241 21.44 -28.58 31.14
C ASP A 241 20.03 -28.46 31.76
N GLU A 242 19.68 -29.42 32.61
CA GLU A 242 18.38 -29.44 33.30
C GLU A 242 18.30 -28.40 34.44
N SER A 243 19.42 -27.84 34.88
CA SER A 243 19.44 -26.84 35.96
C SER A 243 18.94 -25.47 35.51
N ARG A 244 18.83 -25.24 34.19
CA ARG A 244 18.44 -23.96 33.59
C ARG A 244 17.26 -24.15 32.65
N LYS A 245 16.31 -23.22 32.76
CA LYS A 245 15.12 -23.17 31.92
C LYS A 245 15.04 -21.85 31.17
N SER A 246 14.55 -21.92 29.95
CA SER A 246 14.14 -20.75 29.16
C SER A 246 12.72 -20.38 29.54
N TRP A 247 12.55 -19.19 30.10
CA TRP A 247 11.27 -18.67 30.55
C TRP A 247 10.73 -17.69 29.50
N PRO A 248 9.52 -17.91 28.96
CA PRO A 248 8.89 -16.93 28.10
C PRO A 248 8.53 -15.69 28.92
N SER A 249 8.71 -14.50 28.37
CA SER A 249 8.28 -13.25 28.97
C SER A 249 7.69 -12.30 27.93
N THR A 250 6.84 -11.41 28.39
CA THR A 250 6.26 -10.36 27.55
C THR A 250 6.44 -9.00 28.20
N TYR A 251 6.70 -7.97 27.40
CA TYR A 251 6.88 -6.61 27.89
C TYR A 251 6.38 -5.58 26.89
N LYS A 252 6.00 -4.39 27.38
CA LYS A 252 5.67 -3.23 26.54
C LYS A 252 6.76 -2.19 26.63
N VAL A 253 6.78 -1.26 25.68
CA VAL A 253 7.85 -0.26 25.57
C VAL A 253 7.25 1.12 25.65
N ARG A 254 7.86 2.02 26.41
CA ARG A 254 7.50 3.44 26.38
C ARG A 254 8.72 4.33 26.43
N ASP A 255 8.54 5.59 26.06
CA ASP A 255 9.58 6.59 26.23
C ASP A 255 9.84 6.81 27.72
N LYS A 256 11.12 6.89 28.08
CA LYS A 256 11.54 7.07 29.46
C LYS A 256 11.09 8.47 29.93
N ARG A 257 10.29 8.54 31.00
CA ARG A 257 9.92 9.83 31.60
C ARG A 257 11.21 10.51 32.07
N ARG A 258 11.47 11.72 31.54
CA ARG A 258 12.54 12.61 32.02
C ARG A 258 12.21 13.14 33.41
#